data_AF-A0A947SH91-F1
#
_entry.id   AF-A0A947SH91-F1
#
_cell.length_a   1.000
_cell.length_b   1.000
_cell.length_c   1.000
_cell.angle_alpha   90.00
_cell.angle_beta   90.00
_cell.angle_gamma   90.00
#
_symmetry.space_group_name_H-M   'P 1'
#
loop_
_entity.id
_entity.type
_entity.pdbx_description
1 polymer ?
#
loop_
_entity_poly.entity_id
_entity_poly.type
_entity_poly.pdbx_seq_one_letter_code
_entity_poly.pdbx_strand_id
1 'polypeptide(L)'
;MTKDADATPDKRIPVGIDGAILRRIIDIRFPGGIAAFLDNWHCRTDARGKPYTKAPGNRATVYRWLNGDLPGSAETLLELAAVLDVDPFSMITLAGNDAPAATARILTAMETGLWQHKTMAVMKEFLGRRAEWPPPSVGMRYPNGWSTFDFTHDPAMAAGVYGSFRVSFAEHLEPDIPRMLHIAYRHAPHFGGRWLQYGMIRLDMGSALLLNINGSIEYGFAPTALGPYTIETVFGLGPAEFRLASLSPFTATGQYAPSTDSGRVGFR
;
A
#
# COMPACT_ATOMS: atom_id res chain seq x y z
N MET A 1 45.16 1.71 -20.58
CA MET A 1 44.22 0.57 -20.43
C MET A 1 43.53 0.72 -19.08
N THR A 2 42.44 1.46 -19.06
CA THR A 2 41.53 1.56 -17.92
C THR A 2 40.75 0.25 -17.83
N LYS A 3 40.82 -0.38 -16.66
CA LYS A 3 40.08 -1.60 -16.34
C LYS A 3 38.65 -1.15 -16.04
N ASP A 4 37.78 -1.19 -17.05
CA ASP A 4 36.35 -1.01 -16.83
C ASP A 4 35.90 -2.14 -15.90
N ALA A 5 35.56 -1.76 -14.67
CA ALA A 5 34.97 -2.66 -13.71
C ALA A 5 33.59 -3.04 -14.26
N ASP A 6 33.51 -4.26 -14.76
CA ASP A 6 32.29 -4.92 -15.20
C ASP A 6 31.35 -5.05 -13.99
N ALA A 7 30.59 -3.98 -13.72
CA ALA A 7 29.61 -3.92 -12.66
C ALA A 7 28.48 -4.86 -13.04
N THR A 8 28.61 -6.12 -12.60
CA THR A 8 27.56 -7.11 -12.77
C THR A 8 26.29 -6.53 -12.15
N PRO A 9 25.22 -6.30 -12.92
CA PRO A 9 24.01 -5.68 -12.40
C PRO A 9 23.52 -6.54 -11.23
N ASP A 10 23.39 -5.93 -10.05
CA ASP A 10 22.94 -6.60 -8.85
C ASP A 10 21.58 -7.25 -9.14
N LYS A 11 21.55 -8.58 -9.18
CA LYS A 11 20.38 -9.37 -9.59
C LYS A 11 19.23 -9.32 -8.56
N ARG A 12 19.42 -8.62 -7.45
CA ARG A 12 18.40 -8.46 -6.40
C ARG A 12 17.19 -7.74 -6.97
N ILE A 13 15.99 -8.18 -6.58
CA ILE A 13 14.76 -7.43 -6.86
C ILE A 13 14.98 -6.00 -6.35
N PRO A 14 14.67 -4.99 -7.15
CA PRO A 14 14.74 -3.62 -6.69
C PRO A 14 13.48 -3.34 -5.87
N VAL A 15 13.29 -4.02 -4.74
CA VAL A 15 12.21 -3.74 -3.78
C VAL A 15 12.92 -3.42 -2.48
N GLY A 16 12.68 -2.21 -1.99
CA GLY A 16 13.31 -1.69 -0.80
C GLY A 16 12.34 -0.83 -0.01
N ILE A 17 12.81 -0.33 1.13
CA ILE A 17 12.17 0.81 1.78
C ILE A 17 12.61 2.08 1.04
N ASP A 18 11.69 3.00 0.79
CA ASP A 18 12.03 4.35 0.42
C ASP A 18 12.57 5.07 1.67
N GLY A 19 13.89 5.16 1.75
CA GLY A 19 14.58 5.75 2.90
C GLY A 19 14.24 7.23 3.12
N ALA A 20 13.94 7.98 2.05
CA ALA A 20 13.56 9.37 2.15
C ALA A 20 12.14 9.51 2.73
N ILE A 21 11.20 8.69 2.25
CA ILE A 21 9.85 8.62 2.82
C ILE A 21 9.91 8.20 4.29
N LEU A 22 10.64 7.12 4.62
CA LEU A 22 10.79 6.66 6.00
C LEU A 22 11.36 7.76 6.90
N ARG A 23 12.41 8.46 6.44
CA ARG A 23 13.01 9.56 7.20
C ARG A 23 12.00 10.67 7.48
N ARG A 24 11.27 11.11 6.45
CA ARG A 24 10.24 12.15 6.57
C ARG A 24 9.16 11.76 7.58
N ILE A 25 8.67 10.51 7.53
CA ILE A 25 7.65 10.02 8.47
C ILE A 25 8.20 10.04 9.91
N ILE A 26 9.44 9.59 10.12
CA ILE A 26 10.08 9.62 11.44
C ILE A 26 10.17 11.06 11.95
N ASP A 27 10.65 11.99 11.13
CA ASP A 27 10.87 13.38 11.55
C ASP A 27 9.54 14.09 11.88
N ILE A 28 8.43 13.75 11.17
CA ILE A 28 7.09 14.28 11.45
C ILE A 28 6.51 13.68 12.75
N ARG A 29 6.56 12.36 12.90
CA ARG A 29 5.90 11.65 14.01
C ARG A 29 6.69 11.73 15.31
N PHE A 30 8.01 11.89 15.22
CA PHE A 30 8.92 11.84 16.35
C PHE A 30 9.87 13.04 16.30
N PRO A 31 9.53 14.17 16.94
CA PRO A 31 10.38 15.38 16.95
C PRO A 31 11.81 15.15 17.51
N GLY A 32 12.02 14.09 18.30
CA GLY A 32 13.36 13.65 18.75
C GLY A 32 14.10 12.77 17.73
N GLY A 33 13.60 12.66 16.50
CA GLY A 33 14.13 11.85 15.40
C GLY A 33 14.19 10.36 15.72
N ILE A 34 15.23 9.70 15.20
CA ILE A 34 15.45 8.24 15.34
C ILE A 34 15.47 7.79 16.81
N ALA A 35 15.98 8.62 17.74
CA ALA A 35 16.02 8.26 19.15
C ALA A 35 14.61 8.12 19.74
N ALA A 36 13.77 9.14 19.56
CA ALA A 36 12.39 9.11 20.03
C ALA A 36 11.55 8.02 19.33
N PHE A 37 11.81 7.75 18.05
CA PHE A 37 11.21 6.63 17.33
C PHE A 37 11.54 5.28 17.98
N LEU A 38 12.81 5.05 18.31
CA LEU A 38 13.24 3.80 18.97
C LEU A 38 12.63 3.67 20.37
N ASP A 39 12.61 4.75 21.14
CA ASP A 39 11.99 4.77 22.47
C ASP A 39 10.50 4.40 22.38
N ASN A 40 9.77 4.97 21.41
CA ASN A 40 8.36 4.62 21.18
C ASN A 40 8.18 3.15 20.77
N TRP A 41 9.04 2.64 19.88
CA TRP A 41 9.02 1.23 19.49
C TRP A 41 9.13 0.30 20.70
N HIS A 42 10.09 0.58 21.59
CA HIS A 42 10.34 -0.24 22.77
C HIS A 42 9.16 -0.27 23.75
N CYS A 43 8.34 0.78 23.79
CA CYS A 43 7.16 0.85 24.64
C CYS A 43 5.90 0.21 24.03
N ARG A 44 5.90 -0.14 22.73
CA ARG A 44 4.70 -0.70 22.09
C ARG A 44 4.49 -2.17 22.38
N THR A 45 3.22 -2.50 22.55
CA THR A 45 2.72 -3.87 22.67
C THR A 45 1.72 -4.15 21.54
N ASP A 46 1.60 -5.43 21.17
CA ASP A 46 0.57 -5.88 20.24
C ASP A 46 -0.82 -5.86 20.91
N ALA A 47 -1.86 -6.18 20.13
CA ALA A 47 -3.24 -6.24 20.62
C ALA A 47 -3.45 -7.24 21.78
N ARG A 48 -2.47 -8.13 22.05
CA ARG A 48 -2.49 -9.10 23.16
C ARG A 48 -1.63 -8.64 24.34
N GLY A 49 -1.15 -7.39 24.34
CA GLY A 49 -0.28 -6.83 25.36
C GLY A 49 1.15 -7.39 25.33
N LYS A 50 1.54 -8.14 24.28
CA LYS A 50 2.89 -8.67 24.15
C LYS A 50 3.80 -7.61 23.51
N PRO A 51 5.01 -7.37 24.03
CA PRO A 51 5.98 -6.50 23.36
C PRO A 51 6.24 -6.95 21.91
N TYR A 52 6.44 -5.99 21.01
CA TYR A 52 6.83 -6.29 19.63
C TYR A 52 8.11 -7.13 19.56
N THR A 53 8.14 -8.05 18.60
CA THR A 53 8.83 -9.36 18.72
C THR A 53 10.35 -9.35 18.57
N LYS A 54 10.95 -8.20 18.29
CA LYS A 54 12.38 -7.89 18.46
C LYS A 54 12.50 -6.44 18.04
N ALA A 55 12.67 -5.52 18.99
CA ALA A 55 12.97 -4.15 18.66
C ALA A 55 14.13 -4.11 17.64
N PRO A 56 14.17 -3.14 16.70
CA PRO A 56 15.34 -2.95 15.84
C PRO A 56 16.54 -2.84 16.78
N GLY A 57 17.37 -3.89 16.81
CA GLY A 57 18.27 -4.14 17.95
C GLY A 57 19.28 -3.03 18.23
N ASN A 58 19.38 -2.05 17.33
CA ASN A 58 20.15 -0.81 17.45
C ASN A 58 19.80 0.17 16.31
N ARG A 59 20.27 1.42 16.45
CA ARG A 59 20.20 2.48 15.42
C ARG A 59 20.72 2.04 14.04
N ALA A 60 21.72 1.16 14.00
CA ALA A 60 22.28 0.66 12.74
C ALA A 60 21.25 -0.09 11.89
N THR A 61 20.26 -0.74 12.52
CA THR A 61 19.15 -1.37 11.80
C THR A 61 18.25 -0.33 11.13
N VAL A 62 17.93 0.77 11.81
CA VAL A 62 17.16 1.88 11.22
C VAL A 62 17.93 2.53 10.08
N TYR A 63 19.25 2.77 10.23
CA TYR A 63 20.08 3.32 9.16
C TYR A 63 20.12 2.43 7.92
N ARG A 64 20.11 1.11 8.07
CA ARG A 64 19.98 0.19 6.93
C ARG A 64 18.65 0.38 6.19
N TRP A 65 17.54 0.49 6.92
CA TRP A 65 16.24 0.76 6.31
C TRP A 65 16.19 2.12 5.61
N LEU A 66 16.79 3.15 6.21
CA LEU A 66 16.96 4.47 5.60
C LEU A 66 17.85 4.44 4.35
N ASN A 67 18.66 3.40 4.16
CA ASN A 67 19.47 3.17 2.97
C ASN A 67 18.82 2.18 1.99
N GLY A 68 17.56 1.80 2.21
CA GLY A 68 16.78 0.98 1.28
C GLY A 68 16.61 -0.48 1.67
N ASP A 69 17.28 -0.97 2.72
CA ASP A 69 17.13 -2.36 3.15
C ASP A 69 15.71 -2.63 3.64
N LEU A 70 15.19 -3.82 3.31
CA LEU A 70 13.94 -4.30 3.88
C LEU A 70 14.16 -4.77 5.34
N PRO A 71 13.14 -4.66 6.21
CA PRO A 71 13.11 -5.34 7.51
C PRO A 71 13.36 -6.84 7.34
N GLY A 72 13.88 -7.55 8.34
CA GLY A 72 14.24 -8.97 8.17
C GLY A 72 13.07 -9.95 8.01
N SER A 73 11.84 -9.51 8.26
CA SER A 73 10.63 -10.33 8.19
C SER A 73 9.38 -9.47 7.91
N ALA A 74 8.29 -10.13 7.48
CA ALA A 74 6.99 -9.48 7.28
C ALA A 74 6.45 -8.88 8.59
N GLU A 75 6.64 -9.59 9.70
CA GLU A 75 6.25 -9.15 11.03
C GLU A 75 6.95 -7.83 11.40
N THR A 76 8.27 -7.74 11.20
CA THR A 76 9.03 -6.52 11.49
C THR A 76 8.60 -5.34 10.62
N LEU A 77 8.19 -5.57 9.36
CA LEU A 77 7.63 -4.52 8.53
C LEU A 77 6.27 -4.04 9.04
N LEU A 78 5.40 -4.96 9.46
CA LEU A 78 4.10 -4.62 10.04
C LEU A 78 4.25 -3.87 11.37
N GLU A 79 5.19 -4.28 12.22
CA GLU A 79 5.52 -3.56 13.47
C GLU A 79 6.05 -2.16 13.16
N LEU A 80 6.94 -2.01 12.16
CA LEU A 80 7.45 -0.71 11.72
C LEU A 80 6.35 0.22 11.26
N ALA A 81 5.50 -0.28 10.38
CA ALA A 81 4.36 0.47 9.86
C ALA A 81 3.37 0.86 10.96
N ALA A 82 3.11 -0.05 11.91
CA ALA A 82 2.25 0.22 13.06
C ALA A 82 2.82 1.30 13.99
N VAL A 83 4.12 1.25 14.32
CA VAL A 83 4.79 2.28 15.14
C VAL A 83 4.71 3.65 14.49
N LEU A 84 4.91 3.72 13.18
CA LEU A 84 4.85 4.95 12.40
C LEU A 84 3.42 5.42 12.09
N ASP A 85 2.41 4.59 12.40
CA ASP A 85 1.01 4.80 12.05
C ASP A 85 0.82 5.11 10.56
N VAL A 86 1.39 4.22 9.73
CA VAL A 86 1.28 4.25 8.26
C VAL A 86 1.02 2.86 7.70
N ASP A 87 0.50 2.80 6.49
CA ASP A 87 0.37 1.53 5.77
C ASP A 87 1.76 0.96 5.41
N PRO A 88 2.02 -0.35 5.56
CA PRO A 88 3.34 -0.94 5.27
C PRO A 88 3.79 -0.73 3.82
N PHE A 89 2.87 -0.64 2.85
CA PHE A 89 3.20 -0.45 1.44
C PHE A 89 3.48 1.00 1.07
N SER A 90 3.11 1.95 1.93
CA SER A 90 3.40 3.38 1.71
C SER A 90 4.91 3.66 1.64
N MET A 91 5.70 2.87 2.36
CA MET A 91 7.16 3.00 2.43
C MET A 91 7.89 2.08 1.45
N ILE A 92 7.20 1.16 0.78
CA ILE A 92 7.85 0.24 -0.16
C ILE A 92 8.06 0.96 -1.48
N THR A 93 9.28 0.88 -2.01
CA THR A 93 9.61 1.35 -3.35
C THR A 93 9.94 0.18 -4.26
N LEU A 94 9.48 0.25 -5.50
CA LEU A 94 9.95 -0.56 -6.60
C LEU A 94 11.09 0.26 -7.23
N ALA A 95 12.33 0.00 -6.82
CA ALA A 95 13.48 0.71 -7.33
C ALA A 95 13.64 0.53 -8.86
N GLY A 96 13.97 1.62 -9.54
CA GLY A 96 14.30 1.63 -10.96
C GLY A 96 13.12 1.58 -11.94
N ASN A 97 13.47 1.62 -13.23
CA ASN A 97 12.52 1.62 -14.36
C ASN A 97 11.88 0.23 -14.63
N ASP A 98 12.09 -0.76 -13.76
CA ASP A 98 11.68 -2.16 -14.00
C ASP A 98 10.53 -2.60 -13.10
N ALA A 99 9.62 -1.67 -12.84
CA ALA A 99 8.45 -1.90 -12.02
C ALA A 99 7.51 -3.01 -12.59
N PRO A 100 7.37 -3.20 -13.92
CA PRO A 100 6.72 -4.39 -14.47
C PRO A 100 7.37 -5.72 -14.07
N ALA A 101 8.71 -5.84 -14.09
CA ALA A 101 9.36 -7.07 -13.64
C ALA A 101 9.25 -7.26 -12.14
N ALA A 102 9.28 -6.19 -11.35
CA ALA A 102 9.04 -6.27 -9.91
C ALA A 102 7.62 -6.84 -9.64
N THR A 103 6.60 -6.34 -10.33
CA THR A 103 5.24 -6.87 -10.20
C THR A 103 5.14 -8.32 -10.67
N ALA A 104 5.72 -8.67 -11.82
CA ALA A 104 5.73 -10.05 -12.31
C ALA A 104 6.35 -11.00 -11.28
N ARG A 105 7.46 -10.63 -10.64
CA ARG A 105 8.10 -11.43 -9.59
C ARG A 105 7.23 -11.54 -8.33
N ILE A 106 6.51 -10.49 -7.94
CA ILE A 106 5.56 -10.53 -6.82
C ILE A 106 4.44 -11.54 -7.13
N LEU A 107 3.87 -11.48 -8.34
CA LEU A 107 2.81 -12.40 -8.77
C LEU A 107 3.33 -13.86 -8.81
N THR A 108 4.51 -14.11 -9.39
CA THR A 108 5.14 -15.44 -9.34
C THR A 108 5.38 -15.92 -7.91
N ALA A 109 5.83 -15.04 -7.01
CA ALA A 109 6.07 -15.39 -5.61
C ALA A 109 4.78 -15.70 -4.85
N MET A 110 3.65 -15.10 -5.23
CA MET A 110 2.35 -15.47 -4.69
C MET A 110 1.92 -16.86 -5.13
N GLU A 111 2.03 -17.16 -6.43
CA GLU A 111 1.60 -18.44 -7.01
C GLU A 111 2.45 -19.60 -6.47
N THR A 112 3.76 -19.40 -6.42
CA THR A 112 4.72 -20.44 -5.99
C THR A 112 4.91 -20.48 -4.48
N GLY A 113 4.51 -19.42 -3.77
CA GLY A 113 4.82 -19.21 -2.36
C GLY A 113 6.29 -18.87 -2.06
N LEU A 114 7.15 -18.77 -3.10
CA LEU A 114 8.59 -18.54 -2.99
C LEU A 114 8.93 -17.04 -3.02
N TRP A 115 9.04 -16.44 -1.83
CA TRP A 115 9.41 -15.04 -1.69
C TRP A 115 10.92 -14.87 -1.65
N GLN A 116 11.47 -14.03 -2.53
CA GLN A 116 12.90 -13.72 -2.52
C GLN A 116 13.34 -13.03 -1.23
N HIS A 117 12.47 -12.17 -0.67
CA HIS A 117 12.66 -11.56 0.63
C HIS A 117 11.52 -11.96 1.56
N LYS A 118 11.82 -12.47 2.77
CA LYS A 118 10.82 -12.94 3.75
C LYS A 118 9.79 -11.87 4.11
N THR A 119 10.17 -10.61 4.00
CA THR A 119 9.33 -9.43 4.24
C THR A 119 8.19 -9.30 3.26
N MET A 120 8.43 -9.64 2.00
CA MET A 120 7.42 -9.57 0.97
C MET A 120 6.32 -10.62 1.15
N ALA A 121 6.51 -11.61 2.02
CA ALA A 121 5.46 -12.54 2.41
C ALA A 121 4.22 -11.83 3.01
N VAL A 122 4.35 -10.59 3.50
CA VAL A 122 3.19 -9.77 3.93
C VAL A 122 2.14 -9.61 2.83
N MET A 123 2.55 -9.63 1.55
CA MET A 123 1.65 -9.52 0.40
C MET A 123 0.64 -10.67 0.32
N LYS A 124 0.94 -11.83 0.93
CA LYS A 124 0.00 -12.96 1.02
C LYS A 124 -1.26 -12.64 1.82
N GLU A 125 -1.20 -11.62 2.69
CA GLU A 125 -2.39 -11.15 3.39
C GLU A 125 -3.32 -10.38 2.43
N PHE A 126 -2.78 -9.71 1.42
CA PHE A 126 -3.56 -8.79 0.63
C PHE A 126 -4.06 -9.42 -0.67
N LEU A 127 -3.20 -10.24 -1.29
CA LEU A 127 -3.39 -10.73 -2.63
C LEU A 127 -4.04 -12.13 -2.66
N GLY A 128 -4.67 -12.45 -3.79
CA GLY A 128 -5.43 -13.70 -3.97
C GLY A 128 -6.90 -13.59 -3.56
N ARG A 129 -7.63 -14.71 -3.63
CA ARG A 129 -9.06 -14.77 -3.30
C ARG A 129 -9.25 -14.97 -1.79
N ARG A 130 -9.90 -14.03 -1.10
CA ARG A 130 -10.13 -14.10 0.35
C ARG A 130 -11.62 -14.07 0.70
N ALA A 131 -12.00 -14.80 1.74
CA ALA A 131 -13.34 -14.69 2.30
C ALA A 131 -13.53 -13.32 2.98
N GLU A 132 -12.51 -12.87 3.70
CA GLU A 132 -12.47 -11.58 4.39
C GLU A 132 -11.38 -10.69 3.80
N TRP A 133 -11.77 -9.45 3.46
CA TRP A 133 -10.87 -8.42 2.99
C TRP A 133 -11.46 -7.04 3.34
N PRO A 134 -10.68 -6.05 3.78
CA PRO A 134 -9.23 -6.10 3.99
C PRO A 134 -8.82 -7.02 5.16
N PRO A 135 -7.53 -7.40 5.28
CA PRO A 135 -7.09 -8.42 6.24
C PRO A 135 -7.26 -7.96 7.70
N PRO A 136 -8.10 -8.61 8.52
CA PRO A 136 -8.30 -8.20 9.92
C PRO A 136 -7.00 -8.28 10.74
N SER A 137 -6.14 -9.26 10.44
CA SER A 137 -4.83 -9.47 11.06
C SER A 137 -3.90 -8.26 10.95
N VAL A 138 -4.03 -7.48 9.87
CA VAL A 138 -3.28 -6.23 9.68
C VAL A 138 -3.98 -5.09 10.40
N GLY A 139 -5.30 -4.94 10.24
CA GLY A 139 -6.08 -3.86 10.83
C GLY A 139 -5.97 -3.79 12.36
N MET A 140 -5.98 -4.95 13.04
CA MET A 140 -5.85 -5.03 14.51
C MET A 140 -4.54 -4.45 15.07
N ARG A 141 -3.55 -4.15 14.23
CA ARG A 141 -2.27 -3.54 14.64
C ARG A 141 -2.33 -2.01 14.72
N TYR A 142 -3.39 -1.42 14.20
CA TYR A 142 -3.56 0.02 14.07
C TYR A 142 -4.69 0.51 14.98
N PRO A 143 -4.57 1.70 15.61
CA PRO A 143 -5.58 2.20 16.55
C PRO A 143 -6.99 2.27 15.96
N ASN A 144 -7.09 2.66 14.69
CA ASN A 144 -8.37 2.86 14.00
C ASN A 144 -8.83 1.63 13.19
N GLY A 145 -8.00 0.60 13.08
CA GLY A 145 -8.26 -0.51 12.17
C GLY A 145 -8.34 -0.07 10.70
N TRP A 146 -9.14 -0.79 9.93
CA TRP A 146 -9.43 -0.46 8.54
C TRP A 146 -10.61 0.53 8.44
N SER A 147 -10.39 1.65 7.77
CA SER A 147 -11.47 2.45 7.19
C SER A 147 -11.89 1.80 5.88
N THR A 148 -13.19 1.63 5.64
CA THR A 148 -13.70 0.97 4.42
C THR A 148 -14.87 1.73 3.80
N PHE A 149 -14.99 1.65 2.48
CA PHE A 149 -16.15 2.11 1.73
C PHE A 149 -16.56 1.04 0.72
N ASP A 150 -17.83 0.65 0.75
CA ASP A 150 -18.40 -0.36 -0.14
C ASP A 150 -19.29 0.30 -1.20
N PHE A 151 -19.19 -0.17 -2.44
CA PHE A 151 -20.00 0.28 -3.56
C PHE A 151 -20.46 -0.91 -4.39
N THR A 152 -21.77 -1.03 -4.60
CA THR A 152 -22.35 -2.07 -5.46
C THR A 152 -22.65 -1.49 -6.83
N HIS A 153 -21.97 -2.03 -7.84
CA HIS A 153 -22.29 -1.79 -9.25
C HIS A 153 -23.59 -2.51 -9.61
N ASP A 154 -24.51 -1.77 -10.23
CA ASP A 154 -25.67 -2.30 -10.93
C ASP A 154 -25.45 -2.23 -12.46
N PRO A 155 -25.35 -3.38 -13.16
CA PRO A 155 -25.11 -3.38 -14.61
C PRO A 155 -26.28 -2.81 -15.41
N ALA A 156 -27.50 -2.73 -14.83
CA ALA A 156 -28.63 -2.07 -15.48
C ALA A 156 -28.43 -0.55 -15.59
N MET A 157 -27.65 0.04 -14.67
CA MET A 157 -27.32 1.47 -14.68
C MET A 157 -26.12 1.76 -15.60
N ALA A 158 -25.10 0.91 -15.56
CA ALA A 158 -23.84 1.15 -16.28
C ALA A 158 -23.00 -0.13 -16.41
N ALA A 159 -23.18 -0.86 -17.51
CA ALA A 159 -22.38 -2.04 -17.85
C ALA A 159 -21.25 -1.70 -18.84
N GLY A 160 -20.02 -2.16 -18.56
CA GLY A 160 -18.88 -2.01 -19.47
C GLY A 160 -18.39 -0.57 -19.65
N VAL A 161 -18.70 0.32 -18.71
CA VAL A 161 -18.30 1.73 -18.75
C VAL A 161 -17.25 2.04 -17.68
N TYR A 162 -16.62 3.21 -17.78
CA TYR A 162 -15.78 3.73 -16.70
C TYR A 162 -16.67 4.37 -15.63
N GLY A 163 -16.44 3.97 -14.38
CA GLY A 163 -16.96 4.63 -13.19
C GLY A 163 -15.84 5.30 -12.41
N SER A 164 -16.22 6.06 -11.38
CA SER A 164 -15.25 6.75 -10.54
C SER A 164 -15.59 6.69 -9.05
N PHE A 165 -14.55 6.71 -8.21
CA PHE A 165 -14.64 6.91 -6.77
C PHE A 165 -13.98 8.23 -6.42
N ARG A 166 -14.72 9.12 -5.76
CA ARG A 166 -14.15 10.32 -5.15
C ARG A 166 -13.77 10.02 -3.72
N VAL A 167 -12.53 10.29 -3.34
CA VAL A 167 -11.96 9.95 -2.02
C VAL A 167 -11.32 11.18 -1.39
N SER A 168 -11.59 11.39 -0.10
CA SER A 168 -10.92 12.41 0.73
C SER A 168 -10.54 11.81 2.08
N PHE A 169 -9.29 11.96 2.48
CA PHE A 169 -8.82 11.58 3.82
C PHE A 169 -9.19 12.65 4.84
N ALA A 170 -9.23 12.27 6.11
CA ALA A 170 -9.60 13.19 7.18
C ALA A 170 -8.60 14.36 7.34
N GLU A 171 -9.12 15.57 7.53
CA GLU A 171 -8.33 16.82 7.56
C GLU A 171 -7.33 16.92 8.73
N HIS A 172 -7.57 16.18 9.81
CA HIS A 172 -6.69 16.16 10.99
C HIS A 172 -5.42 15.32 10.78
N LEU A 173 -5.30 14.62 9.65
CA LEU A 173 -4.12 13.82 9.33
C LEU A 173 -3.01 14.70 8.75
N GLU A 174 -1.76 14.30 8.95
CA GLU A 174 -0.61 15.05 8.43
C GLU A 174 -0.51 14.90 6.90
N PRO A 175 -0.54 16.00 6.13
CA PRO A 175 -0.60 15.95 4.66
C PRO A 175 0.69 15.44 4.00
N ASP A 176 1.81 15.46 4.73
CA ASP A 176 3.14 15.12 4.23
C ASP A 176 3.49 13.64 4.44
N ILE A 177 2.62 12.90 5.12
CA ILE A 177 2.78 11.46 5.32
C ILE A 177 1.98 10.76 4.20
N PRO A 178 2.61 9.84 3.44
CA PRO A 178 1.91 9.13 2.39
C PRO A 178 0.70 8.33 2.90
N ARG A 179 -0.27 8.14 2.01
CA ARG A 179 -1.47 7.34 2.27
C ARG A 179 -1.57 6.21 1.26
N MET A 180 -2.10 5.07 1.72
CA MET A 180 -2.42 3.96 0.85
C MET A 180 -3.92 3.78 0.78
N LEU A 181 -4.43 3.59 -0.42
CA LEU A 181 -5.78 3.11 -0.67
C LEU A 181 -5.71 1.77 -1.38
N HIS A 182 -6.33 0.77 -0.79
CA HIS A 182 -6.46 -0.55 -1.35
C HIS A 182 -7.83 -0.67 -2.00
N ILE A 183 -7.89 -1.36 -3.14
CA ILE A 183 -9.15 -1.61 -3.84
C ILE A 183 -9.27 -3.10 -4.09
N ALA A 184 -10.41 -3.67 -3.74
CA ALA A 184 -10.80 -5.02 -4.08
C ALA A 184 -12.20 -5.05 -4.66
N TYR A 185 -12.53 -6.14 -5.34
CA TYR A 185 -13.87 -6.40 -5.78
C TYR A 185 -14.26 -7.85 -5.51
N ARG A 186 -15.57 -8.12 -5.53
CA ARG A 186 -16.13 -9.46 -5.58
C ARG A 186 -17.38 -9.49 -6.44
N HIS A 187 -17.69 -10.66 -6.94
CA HIS A 187 -19.00 -10.95 -7.53
C HIS A 187 -19.76 -11.81 -6.52
N ALA A 188 -20.64 -11.23 -5.70
CA ALA A 188 -21.35 -11.98 -4.65
C ALA A 188 -21.98 -13.31 -5.11
N PRO A 189 -22.68 -13.39 -6.27
CA PRO A 189 -23.27 -14.65 -6.72
C PRO A 189 -22.27 -15.61 -7.40
N HIS A 190 -21.03 -15.18 -7.67
CA HIS A 190 -20.04 -15.96 -8.41
C HIS A 190 -18.75 -16.16 -7.61
N PHE A 191 -17.94 -17.12 -8.01
CA PHE A 191 -16.60 -17.33 -7.42
C PHE A 191 -16.56 -17.46 -5.88
N GLY A 192 -17.67 -17.94 -5.29
CA GLY A 192 -17.83 -18.08 -3.84
C GLY A 192 -17.87 -16.76 -3.07
N GLY A 193 -18.21 -15.64 -3.73
CA GLY A 193 -18.33 -14.33 -3.07
C GLY A 193 -17.04 -13.81 -2.43
N ARG A 194 -15.89 -14.33 -2.89
CA ARG A 194 -14.57 -13.99 -2.35
C ARG A 194 -14.07 -12.68 -2.92
N TRP A 195 -13.46 -11.87 -2.06
CA TRP A 195 -12.75 -10.67 -2.43
C TRP A 195 -11.47 -10.99 -3.19
N LEU A 196 -11.23 -10.23 -4.25
CA LEU A 196 -9.98 -10.23 -5.00
C LEU A 196 -9.46 -8.81 -5.03
N GLN A 197 -8.22 -8.62 -4.58
CA GLN A 197 -7.59 -7.32 -4.68
C GLN A 197 -7.40 -6.93 -6.15
N TYR A 198 -7.81 -5.71 -6.46
CA TYR A 198 -7.73 -5.10 -7.77
C TYR A 198 -6.46 -4.28 -7.94
N GLY A 199 -6.07 -3.55 -6.90
CA GLY A 199 -4.82 -2.81 -6.87
C GLY A 199 -4.68 -1.96 -5.62
N MET A 200 -3.70 -1.06 -5.68
CA MET A 200 -3.35 -0.13 -4.61
C MET A 200 -3.01 1.23 -5.20
N ILE A 201 -3.29 2.29 -4.45
CA ILE A 201 -2.92 3.65 -4.80
C ILE A 201 -2.13 4.22 -3.64
N ARG A 202 -0.88 4.61 -3.90
CA ARG A 202 -0.06 5.40 -3.00
C ARG A 202 -0.25 6.87 -3.33
N LEU A 203 -0.63 7.65 -2.34
CA LEU A 203 -0.80 9.09 -2.43
C LEU A 203 0.28 9.76 -1.60
N ASP A 204 1.04 10.65 -2.21
CA ASP A 204 2.11 11.42 -1.57
C ASP A 204 2.01 12.87 -2.06
N MET A 205 2.69 13.78 -1.37
CA MET A 205 2.82 15.16 -1.81
C MET A 205 3.43 15.20 -3.22
N GLY A 206 2.69 15.78 -4.15
CA GLY A 206 3.07 15.94 -5.55
C GLY A 206 2.90 14.70 -6.42
N SER A 207 2.49 13.54 -5.89
CA SER A 207 2.41 12.32 -6.71
C SER A 207 1.35 11.32 -6.24
N ALA A 208 0.71 10.68 -7.21
CA ALA A 208 -0.07 9.48 -7.02
C ALA A 208 0.56 8.34 -7.82
N LEU A 209 0.63 7.16 -7.22
CA LEU A 209 1.13 5.94 -7.85
C LEU A 209 0.06 4.88 -7.73
N LEU A 210 -0.47 4.42 -8.85
CA LEU A 210 -1.38 3.29 -8.92
C LEU A 210 -0.60 2.04 -9.31
N LEU A 211 -0.82 0.98 -8.55
CA LEU A 211 -0.29 -0.36 -8.76
C LEU A 211 -1.46 -1.31 -9.00
N ASN A 212 -1.64 -1.73 -10.24
CA ASN A 212 -2.67 -2.69 -10.62
C ASN A 212 -2.14 -4.13 -10.41
N ILE A 213 -3.01 -5.04 -9.98
CA ILE A 213 -2.65 -6.45 -9.81
C ILE A 213 -2.22 -7.11 -11.13
N ASN A 214 -2.60 -6.57 -12.29
CA ASN A 214 -2.16 -7.06 -13.60
C ASN A 214 -0.71 -6.64 -13.96
N GLY A 215 -0.04 -5.86 -13.11
CA GLY A 215 1.31 -5.35 -13.38
C GLY A 215 1.38 -3.96 -13.98
N SER A 216 0.25 -3.37 -14.38
CA SER A 216 0.20 -1.98 -14.84
C SER A 216 0.48 -1.02 -13.70
N ILE A 217 1.23 0.03 -14.03
CA ILE A 217 1.60 1.09 -13.10
C ILE A 217 1.27 2.42 -13.76
N GLU A 218 0.53 3.24 -13.05
CA GLU A 218 0.16 4.57 -13.51
C GLU A 218 0.63 5.62 -12.51
N TYR A 219 1.17 6.72 -13.04
CA TYR A 219 1.57 7.87 -12.26
C TYR A 219 0.57 9.00 -12.51
N GLY A 220 0.16 9.65 -11.43
CA GLY A 220 -0.69 10.82 -11.45
C GLY A 220 -0.14 11.92 -10.55
N PHE A 221 -0.80 13.07 -10.58
CA PHE A 221 -0.49 14.19 -9.70
C PHE A 221 -1.44 14.20 -8.51
N ALA A 222 -0.89 14.38 -7.31
CA ALA A 222 -1.64 14.57 -6.08
C ALA A 222 -1.08 15.82 -5.38
N PRO A 223 -1.83 16.93 -5.26
CA PRO A 223 -1.31 18.15 -4.63
C PRO A 223 -0.87 17.92 -3.17
N THR A 224 -1.62 17.10 -2.45
CA THR A 224 -1.36 16.65 -1.07
C THR A 224 -1.56 15.13 -1.01
N ALA A 225 -1.43 14.52 0.17
CA ALA A 225 -1.87 13.13 0.41
C ALA A 225 -3.33 13.02 0.96
N LEU A 226 -4.05 14.14 1.15
CA LEU A 226 -5.39 14.17 1.77
C LEU A 226 -6.57 14.25 0.79
N GLY A 227 -6.35 14.68 -0.45
CA GLY A 227 -7.40 14.75 -1.48
C GLY A 227 -8.08 16.11 -1.57
N PRO A 228 -9.21 16.19 -2.29
CA PRO A 228 -9.94 15.08 -2.91
C PRO A 228 -9.21 14.45 -4.11
N TYR A 229 -9.43 13.16 -4.34
CA TYR A 229 -8.97 12.43 -5.52
C TYR A 229 -10.11 11.77 -6.24
N THR A 230 -9.96 11.59 -7.55
CA THR A 230 -10.87 10.79 -8.33
C THR A 230 -10.16 9.57 -8.91
N ILE A 231 -10.67 8.41 -8.57
CA ILE A 231 -10.13 7.11 -8.96
C ILE A 231 -11.05 6.50 -10.00
N GLU A 232 -10.57 6.31 -11.21
CA GLU A 232 -11.36 5.73 -12.29
C GLU A 232 -11.15 4.22 -12.37
N THR A 233 -12.19 3.46 -12.65
CA THR A 233 -12.09 2.01 -12.89
C THR A 233 -13.13 1.56 -13.90
N VAL A 234 -12.89 0.41 -14.54
CA VAL A 234 -13.86 -0.20 -15.43
C VAL A 234 -14.86 -1.03 -14.63
N PHE A 235 -16.11 -0.65 -14.76
CA PHE A 235 -17.26 -1.38 -14.29
C PHE A 235 -17.58 -2.48 -15.31
N GLY A 236 -17.41 -3.74 -14.89
CA GLY A 236 -17.58 -4.91 -15.74
C GLY A 236 -19.01 -5.07 -16.30
N LEU A 237 -19.25 -6.13 -17.05
CA LEU A 237 -20.58 -6.39 -17.63
C LEU A 237 -21.61 -6.91 -16.63
N GLY A 238 -21.16 -7.42 -15.48
CA GLY A 238 -22.00 -8.03 -14.46
C GLY A 238 -21.92 -7.30 -13.12
N PRO A 239 -22.82 -7.62 -12.18
CA PRO A 239 -22.83 -6.99 -10.87
C PRO A 239 -21.53 -7.30 -10.12
N ALA A 240 -20.96 -6.27 -9.52
CA ALA A 240 -19.74 -6.35 -8.73
C ALA A 240 -19.88 -5.47 -7.49
N GLU A 241 -19.35 -5.94 -6.38
CA GLU A 241 -19.16 -5.12 -5.19
C GLU A 241 -17.69 -4.70 -5.13
N PHE A 242 -17.45 -3.40 -5.05
CA PHE A 242 -16.14 -2.82 -4.85
C PHE A 242 -16.00 -2.43 -3.39
N ARG A 243 -14.79 -2.63 -2.84
CA ARG A 243 -14.41 -2.18 -1.52
C ARG A 243 -13.12 -1.39 -1.62
N LEU A 244 -13.18 -0.17 -1.13
CA LEU A 244 -12.02 0.67 -0.86
C LEU A 244 -11.64 0.48 0.61
N ALA A 245 -10.34 0.36 0.90
CA ALA A 245 -9.84 0.19 2.25
C ALA A 245 -8.55 0.99 2.49
N SER A 246 -8.40 1.57 3.67
CA SER A 246 -7.18 2.24 4.11
C SER A 246 -7.00 2.11 5.62
N LEU A 247 -5.76 2.08 6.08
CA LEU A 247 -5.43 2.20 7.50
C LEU A 247 -5.55 3.65 8.00
N SER A 248 -5.72 4.61 7.10
CA SER A 248 -6.01 6.01 7.43
C SER A 248 -7.50 6.30 7.24
N PRO A 249 -8.15 7.05 8.14
CA PRO A 249 -9.56 7.44 8.00
C PRO A 249 -9.82 8.23 6.71
N PHE A 250 -10.85 7.84 5.97
CA PHE A 250 -11.27 8.52 4.74
C PHE A 250 -12.79 8.49 4.55
N THR A 251 -13.26 9.34 3.65
CA THR A 251 -14.62 9.36 3.11
C THR A 251 -14.57 9.11 1.61
N ALA A 252 -15.58 8.44 1.07
CA ALA A 252 -15.66 8.17 -0.36
C ALA A 252 -17.10 8.17 -0.88
N THR A 253 -17.23 8.40 -2.19
CA THR A 253 -18.48 8.28 -2.94
C THR A 253 -18.21 7.63 -4.29
N GLY A 254 -19.08 6.73 -4.75
CA GLY A 254 -18.99 6.10 -6.08
C GLY A 254 -19.96 6.74 -7.08
N GLN A 255 -19.56 6.82 -8.35
CA GLN A 255 -20.34 7.40 -9.45
C GLN A 255 -20.21 6.54 -10.72
N TYR A 256 -21.29 6.45 -11.51
CA TYR A 256 -21.35 5.73 -12.79
C TYR A 256 -20.82 6.53 -13.99
N ALA A 257 -20.18 7.67 -13.74
CA ALA A 257 -19.62 8.52 -14.78
C ALA A 257 -18.09 8.62 -14.64
N PRO A 258 -17.35 8.68 -15.76
CA PRO A 258 -15.95 9.05 -15.73
C PRO A 258 -15.82 10.49 -15.21
N SER A 259 -14.67 10.79 -14.62
CA SER A 259 -14.43 12.12 -14.08
C SER A 259 -13.90 13.07 -15.15
N THR A 260 -14.39 14.30 -15.09
CA THR A 260 -13.83 15.43 -15.86
C THR A 260 -12.68 16.12 -15.12
N ASP A 261 -12.29 15.62 -13.94
CA ASP A 261 -11.25 16.24 -13.11
C ASP A 261 -9.84 15.97 -13.67
N SER A 262 -8.98 16.98 -13.56
CA SER A 262 -7.57 16.91 -13.97
C SER A 262 -6.68 16.11 -13.01
N GLY A 263 -7.11 15.88 -11.76
CA GLY A 263 -6.39 15.13 -10.73
C GLY A 263 -6.73 13.64 -10.66
N ARG A 264 -7.08 13.03 -11.80
CA ARG A 264 -7.55 11.64 -11.88
C ARG A 264 -6.40 10.63 -11.91
N VAL A 265 -6.64 9.49 -11.29
CA VAL A 265 -5.78 8.30 -11.36
C VAL A 265 -6.68 7.13 -11.74
N GLY A 266 -6.38 6.40 -12.81
CA GLY A 266 -7.30 5.40 -13.35
C GLY A 266 -6.71 4.00 -13.37
N PHE A 267 -7.55 2.99 -13.18
CA PHE A 267 -7.25 1.62 -13.59
C PHE A 267 -7.74 1.46 -15.03
N ARG A 268 -6.80 1.42 -15.97
CA ARG A 268 -7.07 1.19 -17.40
C ARG A 268 -6.81 -0.25 -17.82
#